data_AF-A0A7G8TB19-F1
#
_entry.id   AF-A0A7G8TB19-F1
#
_cell.length_a   1.000
_cell.length_b   1.000
_cell.length_c   1.000
_cell.angle_alpha   90.00
_cell.angle_beta   90.00
_cell.angle_gamma   90.00
#
_symmetry.space_group_name_H-M   'P 1'
#
loop_
_entity.id
_entity.type
_entity.pdbx_description
1 polymer ?
#
loop_
_entity_poly.entity_id
_entity_poly.type
_entity_poly.pdbx_seq_one_letter_code
_entity_poly.pdbx_strand_id
1 'polypeptide(L)'
;MKASFNGPSVTLARGDDGIRMIKSSGRPRADMTVTFRSIDAAFLVLSGRIGVAQAYAQHRFLLSGSIFDCMTLVHCVDVIEGYLFPRFIAGKILKRFPQKECSTVFVYCQALLGG
;
A
#
# COMPACT_ATOMS: atom_id res chain seq x y z
N MET A 1 6.08 -2.80 -20.40
CA MET A 1 5.79 -1.69 -21.32
C MET A 1 5.09 -0.58 -20.54
N LYS A 2 5.15 0.65 -21.06
CA LYS A 2 5.18 1.97 -20.36
C LYS A 2 4.09 2.21 -19.31
N ALA A 3 4.50 2.58 -18.09
CA ALA A 3 3.73 3.52 -17.28
C ALA A 3 3.73 4.84 -18.06
N SER A 4 2.59 5.16 -18.67
CA SER A 4 2.44 6.36 -19.50
C SER A 4 2.73 7.60 -18.66
N PHE A 5 3.46 8.54 -19.26
CA PHE A 5 3.70 9.90 -18.74
C PHE A 5 2.39 10.66 -18.43
N ASN A 6 1.24 10.13 -18.89
CA ASN A 6 -0.11 10.68 -18.72
C ASN A 6 -1.08 9.69 -18.03
N GLY A 7 -0.57 8.77 -17.21
CA GLY A 7 -1.39 7.82 -16.45
C GLY A 7 -2.08 8.45 -15.22
N PRO A 8 -3.09 7.78 -14.65
CA PRO A 8 -3.72 8.25 -13.42
C PRO A 8 -2.67 8.35 -12.32
N SER A 9 -2.64 9.50 -11.64
CA SER A 9 -1.74 9.74 -10.53
C SER A 9 -2.52 10.34 -9.37
N VAL A 10 -2.11 9.96 -8.16
CA VAL A 10 -2.66 10.48 -6.92
C VAL A 10 -1.48 10.95 -6.10
N THR A 11 -1.54 12.18 -5.61
CA THR A 11 -0.55 12.69 -4.66
C THR A 11 -1.18 12.71 -3.28
N LEU A 12 -0.49 12.11 -2.32
CA LEU A 12 -0.86 12.15 -0.92
C LEU A 12 0.11 13.07 -0.20
N ALA A 13 -0.41 13.98 0.62
CA ALA A 13 0.38 14.84 1.48
C ALA A 13 -0.08 14.65 2.93
N ARG A 14 0.88 14.52 3.84
CA ARG A 14 0.60 14.54 5.27
C ARG A 14 0.41 16.00 5.70
N GLY A 15 -0.79 16.36 6.12
CA GLY A 15 -1.09 17.62 6.81
C GLY A 15 -1.16 17.41 8.32
N ASP A 16 -1.45 18.48 9.05
CA ASP A 16 -1.49 18.47 10.52
C ASP A 16 -2.60 17.55 11.07
N ASP A 17 -3.73 17.45 10.36
CA ASP A 17 -4.88 16.59 10.74
C ASP A 17 -4.88 15.19 10.08
N GLY A 18 -3.79 14.81 9.41
CA GLY A 18 -3.65 13.47 8.80
C GLY A 18 -3.32 13.48 7.30
N ILE A 19 -3.67 12.41 6.60
CA ILE A 19 -3.31 12.22 5.19
C ILE A 19 -4.38 12.86 4.30
N ARG A 20 -3.97 13.82 3.46
CA ARG A 20 -4.84 14.49 2.49
C ARG A 20 -4.45 14.10 1.07
N MET A 21 -5.46 13.86 0.24
CA MET A 21 -5.27 13.63 -1.19
C MET A 21 -5.29 14.97 -1.93
N ILE A 22 -4.21 15.27 -2.64
CA ILE A 22 -4.08 16.48 -3.45
C ILE A 22 -4.22 16.09 -4.92
N LYS A 23 -5.19 16.71 -5.60
CA LYS A 23 -5.28 16.66 -7.05
C LYS A 23 -4.25 17.64 -7.63
N SER A 24 -3.02 17.17 -7.79
CA SER A 24 -1.98 17.97 -8.44
C SER A 24 -2.08 17.77 -9.95
N SER A 25 -2.28 18.85 -10.71
CA SER A 25 -2.28 18.89 -12.18
C SER A 25 -0.85 18.89 -12.79
N GLY A 26 0.11 18.31 -12.07
CA GLY A 26 1.52 18.17 -12.44
C GLY A 26 2.23 17.28 -11.42
N ARG A 27 3.49 16.89 -11.67
CA ARG A 27 4.32 16.16 -10.68
C ARG A 27 4.82 17.14 -9.62
N PRO A 28 4.23 17.19 -8.40
CA PRO A 28 4.85 17.93 -7.32
C PRO A 28 6.16 17.23 -6.92
N ARG A 29 7.08 17.97 -6.32
CA ARG A 29 8.30 17.39 -5.74
C ARG A 29 7.88 16.54 -4.53
N ALA A 30 7.70 15.24 -4.75
CA ALA A 30 7.29 14.30 -3.71
C ALA A 30 8.54 13.71 -3.04
N ASP A 31 8.50 13.55 -1.71
CA ASP A 31 9.58 12.90 -0.94
C ASP A 31 9.70 11.41 -1.30
N MET A 32 8.57 10.80 -1.65
CA MET A 32 8.50 9.44 -2.15
C MET A 32 7.46 9.32 -3.26
N THR A 33 7.80 8.57 -4.30
CA THR A 33 6.92 8.27 -5.44
C THR A 33 6.80 6.77 -5.62
N VAL A 34 5.57 6.25 -5.60
CA VAL A 34 5.26 4.86 -5.96
C VAL A 34 4.80 4.84 -7.42
N THR A 35 5.50 4.11 -8.28
CA THR A 35 5.16 3.98 -9.71
C THR A 35 4.87 2.54 -10.05
N PHE A 36 3.63 2.23 -10.41
CA PHE A 36 3.27 0.90 -10.90
C PHE A 36 3.63 0.73 -12.38
N ARG A 37 4.11 -0.46 -12.76
CA ARG A 37 4.50 -0.74 -14.14
C ARG A 37 3.31 -0.82 -15.10
N SER A 38 2.14 -1.20 -14.60
CA SER A 38 0.88 -1.25 -15.34
C SER A 38 -0.31 -1.01 -14.39
N ILE A 39 -1.47 -0.69 -14.98
CA ILE A 39 -2.73 -0.56 -14.23
C ILE A 39 -3.11 -1.90 -13.61
N ASP A 40 -2.88 -3.02 -14.30
CA ASP A 40 -3.14 -4.36 -13.75
C ASP A 40 -2.29 -4.64 -12.50
N ALA A 41 -1.02 -4.23 -12.51
CA ALA A 41 -0.14 -4.36 -11.35
C ALA A 41 -0.65 -3.50 -10.18
N ALA A 42 -1.07 -2.26 -10.45
CA ALA A 42 -1.69 -1.40 -9.44
C ALA A 42 -2.97 -2.03 -8.89
N PHE A 43 -3.84 -2.55 -9.76
CA PHE A 43 -5.09 -3.18 -9.36
C PHE A 43 -4.84 -4.40 -8.48
N LEU A 44 -3.90 -5.28 -8.83
CA LEU A 44 -3.59 -6.47 -8.04
C LEU A 44 -3.08 -6.15 -6.63
N VAL A 45 -2.27 -5.11 -6.48
CA VAL A 45 -1.75 -4.68 -5.18
C VAL A 45 -2.83 -3.95 -4.38
N LEU A 46 -3.49 -2.96 -4.98
CA LEU A 46 -4.50 -2.15 -4.30
C LEU A 46 -5.77 -2.93 -3.93
N SER A 47 -6.15 -3.93 -4.73
CA SER A 47 -7.27 -4.83 -4.42
C SER A 47 -6.91 -5.92 -3.41
N GLY A 48 -5.66 -6.01 -2.96
CA GLY A 48 -5.24 -7.05 -2.02
C GLY A 48 -5.29 -8.44 -2.62
N ARG A 49 -4.95 -8.59 -3.91
CA ARG A 49 -4.77 -9.91 -4.56
C ARG A 49 -3.33 -10.39 -4.50
N ILE A 50 -2.38 -9.45 -4.41
CA ILE A 50 -0.94 -9.69 -4.24
C ILE A 50 -0.45 -8.68 -3.20
N GLY A 51 0.41 -9.11 -2.28
CA GLY A 51 0.93 -8.21 -1.23
C GLY A 51 1.97 -7.26 -1.74
N VAL A 52 2.12 -6.14 -1.05
CA VAL A 52 3.12 -5.12 -1.40
C VAL A 52 4.53 -5.70 -1.36
N ALA A 53 4.89 -6.51 -0.36
CA ALA A 53 6.20 -7.15 -0.28
C ALA A 53 6.48 -8.10 -1.48
N GLN A 54 5.47 -8.87 -1.90
CA GLN A 54 5.59 -9.78 -3.05
C GLN A 54 5.65 -9.01 -4.37
N ALA A 55 4.83 -7.98 -4.54
CA ALA A 55 4.81 -7.15 -5.73
C ALA A 55 6.11 -6.34 -5.88
N TYR A 56 6.73 -5.95 -4.76
CA TYR A 56 8.05 -5.33 -4.73
C TYR A 56 9.14 -6.30 -5.19
N ALA A 57 9.16 -7.51 -4.64
CA ALA A 57 10.12 -8.56 -5.03
C ALA A 57 9.99 -8.99 -6.50
N GLN A 58 8.78 -8.91 -7.07
CA GLN A 58 8.52 -9.20 -8.49
C GLN A 58 8.76 -8.00 -9.42
N HIS A 59 9.29 -6.89 -8.92
CA HIS A 59 9.51 -5.65 -9.67
C HIS A 59 8.25 -5.14 -10.40
N ARG A 60 7.06 -5.34 -9.79
CA ARG A 60 5.78 -4.90 -10.37
C ARG A 60 5.50 -3.41 -10.16
N PHE A 61 6.15 -2.80 -9.18
CA PHE A 61 6.17 -1.37 -8.96
C PHE A 61 7.58 -0.90 -8.55
N LEU A 62 7.82 0.40 -8.71
CA LEU A 62 9.06 1.08 -8.41
C LEU A 62 8.80 2.10 -7.30
N LEU A 63 9.74 2.21 -6.37
CA LEU A 63 9.75 3.23 -5.34
C LEU A 63 10.91 4.17 -5.60
N SER A 64 10.61 5.45 -5.75
CA SER A 64 11.61 6.50 -5.90
C SER A 64 11.55 7.40 -4.67
N GLY A 65 12.67 7.55 -3.97
CA GLY A 65 12.79 8.24 -2.69
C GLY A 65 14.07 7.79 -1.99
N SER A 66 14.23 8.12 -0.72
CA SER A 66 15.33 7.53 0.06
C SER A 66 15.10 6.02 0.22
N ILE A 67 16.16 5.22 0.15
CA ILE A 67 16.04 3.75 0.28
C ILE A 67 15.43 3.37 1.62
N PHE A 68 15.80 4.09 2.68
CA PHE A 68 15.30 3.87 4.04
C PHE A 68 13.79 4.13 4.14
N ASP A 69 13.31 5.24 3.59
CA ASP A 69 11.88 5.58 3.63
C ASP A 69 11.08 4.57 2.79
N CYS A 70 11.57 4.23 1.60
CA CYS A 70 10.93 3.27 0.70
C CYS A 70 10.75 1.90 1.38
N MET A 71 11.80 1.39 2.03
CA MET A 71 11.73 0.11 2.75
C MET A 71 10.79 0.17 3.95
N THR A 72 10.82 1.29 4.69
CA THR A 72 9.93 1.51 5.84
C THR A 72 8.47 1.53 5.38
N LEU A 73 8.15 2.22 4.27
CA LEU A 73 6.80 2.21 3.70
C LEU A 73 6.36 0.79 3.35
N VAL A 74 7.17 0.05 2.58
CA VAL A 74 6.83 -1.34 2.20
C VAL A 74 6.56 -2.20 3.42
N HIS A 75 7.38 -2.06 4.47
CA HIS A 75 7.20 -2.81 5.70
C HIS A 75 5.93 -2.39 6.46
N CYS A 76 5.68 -1.09 6.61
CA CYS A 76 4.45 -0.58 7.22
C CYS A 76 3.20 -1.08 6.48
N VAL A 77 3.23 -1.07 5.14
CA VAL A 77 2.10 -1.57 4.36
C VAL A 77 1.96 -3.09 4.50
N ASP A 78 3.05 -3.86 4.46
CA ASP A 78 3.02 -5.31 4.70
C ASP A 78 2.37 -5.65 6.07
N VAL A 79 2.68 -4.88 7.12
CA VAL A 79 2.02 -5.01 8.42
C VAL A 79 0.54 -4.64 8.34
N ILE A 80 0.20 -3.51 7.73
CA ILE A 80 -1.19 -3.05 7.54
C ILE A 80 -2.01 -4.07 6.75
N GLU A 81 -1.45 -4.69 5.71
CA GLU A 81 -2.10 -5.75 4.92
C GLU A 81 -2.50 -6.94 5.83
N GLY A 82 -1.68 -7.25 6.84
CA GLY A 82 -1.99 -8.29 7.83
C GLY A 82 -3.15 -7.94 8.78
N TYR A 83 -3.45 -6.66 8.97
CA TYR A 83 -4.58 -6.14 9.75
C TYR A 83 -5.82 -5.93 8.88
N LEU A 84 -5.66 -5.41 7.67
CA LEU A 84 -6.75 -5.03 6.78
C LEU A 84 -7.39 -6.25 6.09
N PHE A 85 -6.59 -7.25 5.73
CA PHE A 85 -7.08 -8.43 5.02
C PHE A 85 -7.50 -9.57 5.96
N PRO A 86 -8.66 -10.20 5.71
CA PRO A 86 -9.10 -11.35 6.49
C PRO A 86 -8.11 -12.50 6.32
N ARG A 87 -8.01 -13.35 7.35
CA ARG A 87 -7.00 -14.42 7.48
C ARG A 87 -6.82 -15.28 6.21
N PHE A 88 -7.90 -15.49 5.45
CA PHE A 88 -7.93 -16.24 4.19
C PHE A 88 -7.14 -15.59 3.05
N ILE A 89 -7.20 -14.25 2.94
CA ILE A 89 -6.49 -13.47 1.92
C ILE A 89 -5.06 -13.21 2.40
N ALA A 90 -4.92 -12.82 3.67
CA ALA A 90 -3.62 -12.59 4.32
C ALA A 90 -2.70 -13.80 4.21
N GLY A 91 -3.20 -15.04 4.34
CA GLY A 91 -2.39 -16.25 4.21
C GLY A 91 -1.88 -16.57 2.81
N LYS A 92 -2.50 -16.02 1.76
CA LYS A 92 -2.00 -16.15 0.38
C LYS A 92 -0.99 -15.08 0.01
N ILE A 93 -1.00 -13.97 0.73
CA ILE A 93 -0.35 -12.73 0.34
C ILE A 93 0.84 -12.40 1.23
N LEU A 94 0.67 -12.52 2.55
CA LEU A 94 1.73 -12.26 3.50
C LEU A 94 2.66 -13.46 3.62
N LYS A 95 3.95 -13.19 3.47
CA LYS A 95 5.01 -14.18 3.65
C LYS A 95 5.20 -14.57 5.13
N ARG A 96 4.79 -13.69 6.05
CA ARG A 96 4.84 -13.88 7.50
C ARG A 96 3.62 -13.20 8.09
N PHE A 97 2.83 -13.92 8.87
CA PHE A 97 1.78 -13.28 9.65
C PHE A 97 2.45 -12.44 10.75
N PRO A 98 2.16 -11.12 10.86
CA PRO A 98 2.57 -10.39 12.04
C PRO A 98 1.98 -11.10 13.26
N GLN A 99 2.76 -11.26 14.34
CA GLN A 99 2.24 -11.81 15.59
C GLN A 99 1.11 -10.90 16.04
N LYS A 100 -0.11 -11.42 16.00
CA LYS A 100 -1.31 -10.65 16.30
C LYS A 100 -1.46 -10.63 17.82
N GLU A 101 -1.09 -9.52 18.44
CA GLU A 101 -1.31 -9.23 19.87
C GLU A 101 -2.81 -9.22 20.24
N CYS A 102 -3.69 -8.99 19.26
CA CYS A 102 -5.14 -8.93 19.44
C CYS A 102 -5.90 -9.91 18.54
N SER A 103 -7.03 -10.43 19.06
CA SER A 103 -7.94 -11.31 18.32
C SER A 103 -8.47 -10.59 17.06
N THR A 104 -8.24 -11.19 15.89
CA THR A 104 -8.66 -10.64 14.58
C THR A 104 -10.17 -10.38 14.54
N VAL A 105 -10.97 -11.17 15.26
CA VAL A 105 -12.42 -11.01 15.35
C VAL A 105 -12.81 -9.70 16.04
N PHE A 106 -12.05 -9.27 17.05
CA PHE A 106 -12.33 -8.06 17.80
C PHE A 106 -12.09 -6.79 16.97
N VAL A 107 -11.00 -6.74 16.20
CA VAL A 107 -10.70 -5.61 15.30
C VAL A 107 -11.74 -5.49 14.19
N TYR A 108 -12.17 -6.61 13.60
CA TYR A 108 -13.25 -6.58 12.59
C TYR A 108 -14.60 -6.21 13.19
N CYS A 109 -14.94 -6.70 14.39
CA CYS A 109 -16.14 -6.26 15.09
C CYS A 109 -16.07 -4.76 15.36
N GLN A 110 -14.95 -4.22 15.82
CA GLN A 110 -14.85 -2.79 16.09
C GLN A 110 -14.88 -1.95 14.79
N ALA A 111 -14.27 -2.43 13.70
CA ALA A 111 -14.29 -1.72 12.42
C ALA A 111 -15.64 -1.76 11.70
N LEU A 112 -16.47 -2.80 11.94
CA LEU A 112 -17.78 -2.97 11.31
C LEU A 112 -18.97 -2.55 12.21
N LEU A 113 -18.85 -2.67 13.53
CA LEU A 113 -19.89 -2.33 14.51
C LEU A 113 -19.57 -1.09 15.35
N GLY A 114 -18.32 -0.59 15.32
CA GLY A 114 -17.90 0.62 16.01
C GLY A 114 -17.98 1.84 15.10
N GLY A 115 -19.19 2.42 15.02
CA GLY A 115 -19.38 3.85 14.77
C GLY A 115 -19.32 4.62 16.08
#